data_AF-A0A8J8P064-F1
#
_entry.id   AF-A0A8J8P064-F1
#
_cell.length_a   1.000
_cell.length_b   1.000
_cell.length_c   1.000
_cell.angle_alpha   90.00
_cell.angle_beta   90.00
_cell.angle_gamma   90.00
#
_symmetry.space_group_name_H-M   'P 1'
#
loop_
_entity.id
_entity.type
_entity.pdbx_description
1 polymer ?
#
loop_
_entity_poly.entity_id
_entity_poly.type
_entity_poly.pdbx_seq_one_letter_code
_entity_poly.pdbx_strand_id
1 'polypeptide(L)'
;MDEITNLNQQAELRRELIATIEEAIREQEGLKKHNMDLQHQIMLMEPASFDAQSSSAGHGAEGGANKADAQQMNEHKYLNTLANVHQVRFNLKETQDRYNKMASELQAKLNEKQAKCEEIQSQFKELKRSVAQNAVYSRTGKKISQQYIQMKEQAEFQKDEEVTQFRLQNIALRNRLANKEKILKKKEQLADGLHLIDFEQLKIENQTLNEKIEERNEELHKLRKKITTTVVILSHTREKLQYVQEQNRTQNEKLKGLNDELNDEKIMLSKMKKDREVLGKENQKLRQQTGIVNKKSLKTDYDHREEEIRSLSERIIGLEEYHSRLYKVIDNAEQLQLTK
;
A
#
# COMPACT_ATOMS: atom_id res chain seq x y z
N MET A 1 12.47 57.91 27.65
CA MET A 1 11.53 56.81 27.33
C MET A 1 12.26 55.46 27.38
N ASP A 2 13.43 55.32 26.75
CA ASP A 2 14.16 54.04 26.68
C ASP A 2 14.82 53.55 27.99
N GLU A 3 15.18 54.45 28.91
CA GLU A 3 15.68 54.04 30.23
C GLU A 3 14.58 53.52 31.15
N ILE A 4 13.38 54.12 31.08
CA ILE A 4 12.21 53.71 31.88
C ILE A 4 11.71 52.33 31.41
N THR A 5 11.71 52.08 30.10
CA THR A 5 11.33 50.77 29.55
C THR A 5 12.36 49.68 29.88
N ASN A 6 13.65 50.01 29.95
CA ASN A 6 14.71 49.07 30.35
C ASN A 6 14.69 48.76 31.86
N LEU A 7 14.47 49.76 32.72
CA LEU A 7 14.24 49.54 34.15
C LEU A 7 13.00 48.69 34.41
N ASN A 8 11.91 48.94 33.68
CA ASN A 8 10.69 48.13 33.79
C ASN A 8 10.93 46.69 33.35
N GLN A 9 11.66 46.46 32.25
CA GLN A 9 12.02 45.10 31.80
C GLN A 9 12.94 44.37 32.80
N GLN A 10 13.91 45.05 33.41
CA GLN A 10 14.74 44.45 34.46
C GLN A 10 13.94 44.18 35.74
N ALA A 11 13.01 45.06 36.10
CA ALA A 11 12.12 44.86 37.24
C ALA A 11 11.15 43.69 37.01
N GLU A 12 10.62 43.52 35.79
CA GLU A 12 9.79 42.38 35.40
C GLU A 12 10.60 41.08 35.45
N LEU A 13 11.79 41.03 34.86
CA LEU A 13 12.66 39.85 34.93
C LEU A 13 13.02 39.48 36.36
N ARG A 14 13.27 40.47 37.21
CA ARG A 14 13.56 40.25 38.64
C ARG A 14 12.33 39.72 39.37
N ARG A 15 11.13 40.20 39.05
CA ARG A 15 9.87 39.70 39.62
C ARG A 15 9.59 38.26 39.18
N GLU A 16 9.78 37.94 37.90
CA GLU A 16 9.66 36.57 37.39
C GLU A 16 10.68 35.64 38.05
N LEU A 17 11.92 36.08 38.23
CA LEU A 17 12.95 35.30 38.90
C LEU A 17 12.60 35.07 40.39
N ILE A 18 12.07 36.08 41.08
CA ILE A 18 11.61 35.92 42.46
C ILE A 18 10.42 34.96 42.52
N ALA A 19 9.44 35.10 41.62
CA ALA A 19 8.27 34.24 41.57
C ALA A 19 8.63 32.77 41.31
N THR A 20 9.56 32.51 40.40
CA THR A 20 10.05 31.15 40.11
C THR A 20 10.84 30.55 41.28
N ILE A 21 11.63 31.36 41.99
CA ILE A 21 12.32 30.93 43.21
C ILE A 21 11.29 30.60 44.31
N GLU A 22 10.27 31.45 44.51
CA GLU A 22 9.20 31.22 45.50
C GLU A 22 8.35 29.98 45.17
N GLU A 23 8.08 29.73 43.89
CA GLU A 23 7.40 28.53 43.43
C GLU A 23 8.24 27.28 43.66
N ALA A 24 9.53 27.30 43.32
CA ALA A 24 10.46 26.20 43.59
C ALA A 24 10.63 25.92 45.09
N ILE A 25 10.64 26.96 45.93
CA ILE A 25 10.67 26.80 47.40
C ILE A 25 9.37 26.15 47.89
N ARG A 26 8.20 26.59 47.42
CA ARG A 26 6.91 25.98 47.78
C ARG A 26 6.82 24.52 47.35
N GLU A 27 7.32 24.19 46.16
CA GLU A 27 7.38 22.82 45.67
C GLU A 27 8.34 21.98 46.54
N GLN A 28 9.50 22.51 46.88
CA GLN A 28 10.45 21.85 47.79
C GLN A 28 9.85 21.61 49.17
N GLU A 29 9.13 22.57 49.73
CA GLU A 29 8.42 22.44 51.01
C GLU A 29 7.29 21.41 50.92
N GLY A 30 6.52 21.41 49.83
CA GLY A 30 5.49 20.43 49.54
C GLY A 30 6.03 19.01 49.45
N LEU A 31 7.13 18.81 48.72
CA LEU A 31 7.81 17.52 48.61
C LEU A 31 8.42 17.08 49.95
N LYS A 32 8.99 18.00 50.74
CA LYS A 32 9.48 17.70 52.10
C LYS A 32 8.35 17.24 53.00
N LYS A 33 7.20 17.94 52.98
CA LYS A 33 6.03 17.58 53.77
C LYS A 33 5.47 16.22 53.33
N HIS A 34 5.33 16.00 52.04
CA HIS A 34 4.88 14.70 51.51
C HIS A 34 5.85 13.57 51.87
N ASN A 35 7.16 13.82 51.83
CA ASN A 35 8.16 12.85 52.27
C ASN A 35 8.03 12.56 53.77
N MET A 36 7.79 13.56 54.61
CA MET A 36 7.50 13.37 56.03
C MET A 36 6.22 12.55 56.25
N ASP A 37 5.16 12.84 55.49
CA ASP A 37 3.89 12.10 55.59
C ASP A 37 4.07 10.63 55.18
N LEU A 38 4.85 10.36 54.14
CA LEU A 38 5.21 9.00 53.73
C LEU A 38 6.09 8.29 54.77
N GLN A 39 7.07 8.97 55.34
CA GLN A 39 7.88 8.43 56.44
C GLN A 39 7.02 8.11 57.66
N HIS A 40 6.06 8.96 57.99
CA HIS A 40 5.10 8.73 59.07
C HIS A 40 4.16 7.55 58.76
N GLN A 41 3.69 7.40 57.52
CA GLN A 41 2.92 6.23 57.09
C GLN A 41 3.73 4.93 57.18
N ILE A 42 5.01 4.96 56.80
CA ILE A 42 5.92 3.82 56.94
C ILE A 42 6.10 3.45 58.43
N MET A 43 6.34 4.45 59.30
CA MET A 43 6.43 4.24 60.75
C MET A 43 5.15 3.64 61.34
N LEU A 44 3.96 4.01 60.84
CA LEU A 44 2.68 3.44 61.29
C LEU A 44 2.45 2.01 60.78
N MET A 45 3.10 1.60 59.69
CA MET A 45 3.01 0.22 59.15
C MET A 45 3.95 -0.77 59.87
N GLU A 46 5.02 -0.29 60.50
CA GLU A 46 6.06 -1.15 61.11
C GLU A 46 5.65 -1.90 62.40
N PRO A 47 4.69 -1.46 63.25
CA PRO A 47 4.29 -2.26 64.42
C PRO A 47 3.07 -3.17 64.14
N ALA A 48 2.22 -2.84 63.15
CA ALA A 48 0.93 -3.51 62.98
C ALA A 48 1.00 -4.88 62.28
N SER A 49 2.13 -5.19 61.63
CA SER A 49 2.32 -6.45 60.89
C SER A 49 3.17 -7.49 61.62
N PHE A 50 3.83 -7.12 62.73
CA PHE A 50 4.74 -8.03 63.45
C PHE A 50 4.04 -8.88 64.52
N ASP A 51 3.03 -8.35 65.23
CA ASP A 51 2.39 -9.06 66.36
C ASP A 51 1.02 -9.71 66.05
N ALA A 52 0.40 -9.42 64.90
CA ALA A 52 -0.96 -9.88 64.60
C ALA A 52 -1.07 -11.24 63.88
N GLN A 53 0.05 -11.88 63.52
CA GLN A 53 0.07 -13.16 62.76
C GLN A 53 0.78 -14.33 63.48
N SER A 54 1.18 -14.17 64.74
CA SER A 54 1.69 -15.25 65.58
C SER A 54 0.59 -16.02 66.36
N SER A 55 -0.70 -15.68 66.16
CA SER A 55 -1.83 -16.30 66.89
C SER A 55 -3.04 -16.67 66.01
N SER A 56 -2.83 -17.21 64.82
CA SER A 56 -3.86 -18.05 64.18
C SER A 56 -3.25 -19.21 63.39
N ALA A 57 -3.18 -20.37 64.04
CA ALA A 57 -2.87 -21.63 63.42
C ALA A 57 -3.97 -22.00 62.41
N GLY A 58 -3.62 -22.10 61.13
CA GLY A 58 -4.53 -22.68 60.12
C GLY A 58 -4.14 -22.42 58.67
N HIS A 59 -3.39 -23.37 58.09
CA HIS A 59 -3.35 -23.73 56.65
C HIS A 59 -2.91 -22.66 55.62
N GLY A 60 -1.67 -22.78 55.13
CA GLY A 60 -1.22 -22.17 53.86
C GLY A 60 0.23 -21.67 53.86
N ALA A 61 1.21 -22.58 53.79
CA ALA A 61 2.64 -22.28 53.98
C ALA A 61 3.44 -21.91 52.70
N GLU A 62 2.80 -21.55 51.58
CA GLU A 62 3.53 -21.19 50.34
C GLU A 62 3.57 -19.68 50.02
N GLY A 63 2.83 -18.84 50.76
CA GLY A 63 2.75 -17.39 50.50
C GLY A 63 3.71 -16.51 51.33
N GLY A 64 4.28 -17.03 52.42
CA GLY A 64 5.05 -16.25 53.40
C GLY A 64 6.49 -15.95 53.00
N ALA A 65 7.20 -16.92 52.40
CA ALA A 65 8.60 -16.78 51.98
C ALA A 65 8.75 -15.72 50.88
N ASN A 66 7.88 -15.74 49.87
CA ASN A 66 7.84 -14.73 48.80
C ASN A 66 7.59 -13.30 49.30
N LYS A 67 6.90 -13.14 50.44
CA LYS A 67 6.59 -11.83 51.01
C LYS A 67 7.75 -11.25 51.80
N ALA A 68 8.46 -12.09 52.58
CA ALA A 68 9.68 -11.71 53.28
C ALA A 68 10.83 -11.40 52.31
N ASP A 69 11.01 -12.20 51.25
CA ASP A 69 12.01 -11.96 50.21
C ASP A 69 11.69 -10.68 49.40
N ALA A 70 10.41 -10.44 49.09
CA ALA A 70 9.97 -9.19 48.45
C ALA A 70 10.19 -7.97 49.35
N GLN A 71 10.03 -8.13 50.67
CA GLN A 71 10.23 -7.06 51.65
C GLN A 71 11.70 -6.74 51.85
N GLN A 72 12.59 -7.74 51.93
CA GLN A 72 14.05 -7.56 51.92
C GLN A 72 14.52 -6.95 50.59
N MET A 73 13.96 -7.37 49.46
CA MET A 73 14.31 -6.79 48.15
C MET A 73 13.90 -5.32 48.07
N ASN A 74 12.75 -4.95 48.64
CA ASN A 74 12.29 -3.56 48.71
C ASN A 74 13.12 -2.72 49.69
N GLU A 75 13.52 -3.28 50.83
CA GLU A 75 14.44 -2.65 51.78
C GLU A 75 15.82 -2.40 51.16
N HIS A 76 16.37 -3.38 50.44
CA HIS A 76 17.62 -3.23 49.73
C HIS A 76 17.53 -2.15 48.63
N LYS A 77 16.41 -2.10 47.88
CA LYS A 77 16.14 -1.03 46.91
C LYS A 77 16.06 0.33 47.60
N TYR A 78 15.34 0.42 48.72
CA TYR A 78 15.20 1.66 49.50
C TYR A 78 16.56 2.15 50.00
N LEU A 79 17.35 1.28 50.63
CA LEU A 79 18.69 1.60 51.11
C LEU A 79 19.62 2.04 49.97
N ASN A 80 19.56 1.36 48.82
CA ASN A 80 20.33 1.75 47.64
C ASN A 80 19.89 3.12 47.11
N THR A 81 18.58 3.41 47.04
CA THR A 81 18.09 4.74 46.68
C THR A 81 18.53 5.82 47.67
N LEU A 82 18.54 5.53 48.97
CA LEU A 82 18.97 6.46 50.00
C LEU A 82 20.48 6.73 49.91
N ALA A 83 21.27 5.69 49.66
CA ALA A 83 22.71 5.79 49.40
C ALA A 83 22.99 6.64 48.14
N ASN A 84 22.23 6.43 47.07
CA ASN A 84 22.33 7.23 45.85
C ASN A 84 21.95 8.70 46.10
N VAL A 85 20.87 8.97 46.83
CA VAL A 85 20.49 10.34 47.21
C VAL A 85 21.59 10.99 48.05
N HIS A 86 22.16 10.26 49.01
CA HIS A 86 23.26 10.76 49.83
C HIS A 86 24.50 11.06 48.97
N GLN A 87 24.85 10.17 48.03
CA GLN A 87 25.96 10.37 47.11
C GLN A 87 25.75 11.58 46.19
N VAL A 88 24.54 11.75 45.65
CA VAL A 88 24.20 12.91 44.82
C VAL A 88 24.28 14.20 45.64
N ARG A 89 23.79 14.20 46.88
CA ARG A 89 23.93 15.36 47.78
C ARG A 89 25.38 15.69 48.10
N PHE A 90 26.19 14.67 48.34
CA PHE A 90 27.62 14.84 48.59
C PHE A 90 28.32 15.43 47.36
N ASN A 91 28.08 14.87 46.18
CA ASN A 91 28.63 15.38 44.92
C ASN A 91 28.15 16.83 44.63
N LEU A 92 26.89 17.14 44.94
CA LEU A 92 26.35 18.50 44.79
C LEU A 92 27.07 19.48 45.73
N LYS A 93 27.28 19.09 46.98
CA LYS A 93 28.01 19.92 47.95
C LYS A 93 29.46 20.13 47.51
N GLU A 94 30.14 19.06 47.08
CA GLU A 94 31.51 19.14 46.61
C GLU A 94 31.64 20.06 45.37
N THR A 95 30.73 19.93 44.41
CA THR A 95 30.72 20.80 43.23
C THR A 95 30.42 22.25 43.62
N GLN A 96 29.47 22.49 44.53
CA GLN A 96 29.17 23.82 45.06
C GLN A 96 30.39 24.44 45.76
N ASP A 97 31.07 23.69 46.62
CA ASP A 97 32.27 24.16 47.33
C ASP A 97 33.41 24.49 46.34
N ARG A 98 33.60 23.67 45.29
CA ARG A 98 34.55 23.95 44.20
C ARG A 98 34.22 25.25 43.47
N TYR A 99 32.96 25.45 43.09
CA TYR A 99 32.53 26.68 42.41
C TYR A 99 32.62 27.91 43.32
N ASN A 100 32.27 27.79 44.60
CA ASN A 100 32.42 28.87 45.57
C ASN A 100 33.88 29.29 45.74
N LYS A 101 34.79 28.31 45.83
CA LYS A 101 36.23 28.57 45.90
C LYS A 101 36.72 29.28 44.63
N MET A 102 36.34 28.78 43.46
CA MET A 102 36.69 29.40 42.18
C MET A 102 36.14 30.84 42.06
N ALA A 103 34.90 31.07 42.49
CA ALA A 103 34.30 32.41 42.52
C ALA A 103 35.05 33.36 43.45
N SER A 104 35.44 32.88 44.64
CA SER A 104 36.25 33.65 45.59
C SER A 104 37.62 34.01 45.02
N GLU A 105 38.30 33.06 44.38
CA GLU A 105 39.60 33.30 43.73
C GLU A 105 39.49 34.30 42.57
N LEU A 106 38.45 34.19 41.74
CA LEU A 106 38.20 35.15 40.66
C LEU A 106 37.87 36.54 41.21
N GLN A 107 37.09 36.63 42.29
CA GLN A 107 36.78 37.90 42.93
C GLN A 107 38.04 38.55 43.52
N ALA A 108 38.91 37.76 44.17
CA ALA A 108 40.17 38.27 44.70
C ALA A 108 41.07 38.82 43.58
N LYS A 109 41.19 38.10 42.46
CA LYS A 109 41.92 38.56 41.27
C LYS A 109 41.32 39.83 40.68
N LEU A 110 39.99 39.94 40.61
CA LEU A 110 39.30 41.12 40.13
C LEU A 110 39.61 42.33 41.01
N ASN A 111 39.49 42.17 42.34
CA ASN A 111 39.79 43.23 43.30
C ASN A 111 41.26 43.68 43.21
N GLU A 112 42.20 42.76 43.07
CA GLU A 112 43.63 43.07 42.90
C GLU A 112 43.89 43.88 41.62
N LYS A 113 43.28 43.47 40.50
CA LYS A 113 43.42 44.18 39.22
C LYS A 113 42.77 45.56 39.27
N GLN A 114 41.62 45.67 39.92
CA GLN A 114 40.92 46.94 40.07
C GLN A 114 41.73 47.93 40.93
N ALA A 115 42.28 47.48 42.05
CA ALA A 115 43.16 48.30 42.89
C ALA A 115 44.39 48.80 42.11
N LYS A 116 45.04 47.92 41.31
CA LYS A 116 46.16 48.31 40.44
C LYS A 116 45.75 49.34 39.37
N CYS A 117 44.57 49.19 38.77
CA CYS A 117 44.06 50.16 37.80
C CYS A 117 43.81 51.54 38.44
N GLU A 118 43.20 51.56 39.64
CA GLU A 118 42.95 52.79 40.39
C GLU A 118 44.26 53.48 40.79
N GLU A 119 45.26 52.71 41.24
CA GLU A 119 46.60 53.22 41.55
C GLU A 119 47.26 53.87 40.32
N ILE A 120 47.29 53.17 39.18
CA ILE A 120 47.87 53.67 37.93
C ILE A 120 47.11 54.92 37.45
N GLN A 121 45.78 54.93 37.57
CA GLN A 121 44.95 56.07 37.18
C GLN A 121 45.23 57.29 38.07
N SER A 122 45.40 57.09 39.38
CA SER A 122 45.77 58.17 40.31
C SER A 122 47.16 58.73 39.99
N GLN A 123 48.15 57.85 39.83
CA GLN A 123 49.52 58.25 39.46
C GLN A 123 49.54 59.02 38.13
N PHE A 124 48.78 58.56 37.13
CA PHE A 124 48.67 59.25 35.85
C PHE A 124 48.00 60.63 35.98
N LYS A 125 46.97 60.75 36.83
CA LYS A 125 46.32 62.04 37.11
C LYS A 125 47.28 63.02 37.81
N GLU A 126 48.06 62.55 38.77
CA GLU A 126 49.10 63.35 39.43
C GLU A 126 50.20 63.78 38.45
N LEU A 127 50.64 62.87 37.58
CA LEU A 127 51.60 63.18 36.52
C LEU A 127 51.05 64.28 35.60
N LYS A 128 49.81 64.13 35.10
CA LYS A 128 49.14 65.15 34.27
C LYS A 128 49.10 66.51 34.97
N ARG A 129 48.75 66.54 36.27
CA ARG A 129 48.72 67.76 37.08
C ARG A 129 50.10 68.40 37.20
N SER A 130 51.14 67.61 37.49
CA SER A 130 52.52 68.11 37.63
C SER A 130 53.05 68.72 36.33
N VAL A 131 52.73 68.09 35.18
CA VAL A 131 53.08 68.60 33.85
C VAL A 131 52.33 69.90 33.56
N ALA A 132 51.03 69.96 33.86
CA ALA A 132 50.21 71.15 33.65
C ALA A 132 50.68 72.36 34.48
N GLN A 133 51.15 72.13 35.72
CA GLN A 133 51.71 73.20 36.57
C GLN A 133 53.00 73.81 36.03
N ASN A 134 53.78 73.03 35.28
CA ASN A 134 55.01 73.47 34.64
C ASN A 134 54.78 74.06 33.24
N ALA A 135 53.56 73.97 32.70
CA ALA A 135 53.22 74.49 31.38
C ALA A 135 53.09 76.02 31.38
N VAL A 136 53.46 76.63 30.25
CA VAL A 136 53.42 78.08 30.01
C VAL A 136 52.62 78.40 28.75
N TYR A 137 51.97 79.58 28.74
CA TYR A 137 51.26 80.07 27.56
C TYR A 137 52.25 80.44 26.44
N SER A 138 52.11 79.83 25.27
CA SER A 138 52.99 80.03 24.11
C SER A 138 53.19 81.50 23.72
N ARG A 139 52.16 82.35 23.88
CA ARG A 139 52.19 83.75 23.46
C ARG A 139 52.70 84.74 24.52
N THR A 140 52.63 84.38 25.80
CA THR A 140 52.96 85.29 26.92
C THR A 140 54.05 84.76 27.85
N GLY A 141 54.45 83.49 27.73
CA GLY A 141 55.44 82.83 28.58
C GLY A 141 55.00 82.65 30.05
N LYS A 142 53.81 83.12 30.43
CA LYS A 142 53.30 83.01 31.80
C LYS A 142 52.83 81.59 32.10
N LYS A 143 52.99 81.13 33.33
CA LYS A 143 52.47 79.82 33.77
C LYS A 143 50.95 79.78 33.71
N ILE A 144 50.40 78.59 33.46
CA ILE A 144 48.95 78.37 33.51
C ILE A 144 48.45 78.52 34.96
N SER A 145 47.29 79.15 35.16
CA SER A 145 46.76 79.35 36.51
C SER A 145 46.24 78.04 37.11
N GLN A 146 46.45 77.86 38.42
CA GLN A 146 46.01 76.66 39.15
C GLN A 146 44.48 76.45 39.05
N GLN A 147 43.69 77.54 39.10
CA GLN A 147 42.24 77.48 38.91
C GLN A 147 41.84 76.95 37.53
N TYR A 148 42.56 77.36 36.48
CA TYR A 148 42.27 76.90 35.12
C TYR A 148 42.61 75.41 34.95
N ILE A 149 43.71 74.94 35.56
CA ILE A 149 44.08 73.52 35.57
C ILE A 149 42.99 72.70 36.26
N GLN A 150 42.53 73.12 37.45
CA GLN A 150 41.44 72.44 38.17
C GLN A 150 40.14 72.39 37.37
N MET A 151 39.77 73.49 36.71
CA MET A 151 38.59 73.53 35.84
C MET A 151 38.71 72.51 34.69
N LYS A 152 39.89 72.39 34.08
CA LYS A 152 40.14 71.41 33.01
C LYS A 152 40.16 69.96 33.51
N GLU A 153 40.76 69.70 34.67
CA GLU A 153 40.73 68.38 35.30
C GLU A 153 39.29 67.95 35.62
N GLN A 154 38.45 68.87 36.09
CA GLN A 154 37.04 68.58 36.38
C GLN A 154 36.24 68.31 35.10
N ALA A 155 36.47 69.08 34.04
CA ALA A 155 35.85 68.84 32.74
C ALA A 155 36.29 67.51 32.10
N GLU A 156 37.57 67.16 32.20
CA GLU A 156 38.10 65.87 31.75
C GLU A 156 37.45 64.72 32.54
N PHE A 157 37.36 64.84 33.87
CA PHE A 157 36.72 63.85 34.72
C PHE A 157 35.25 63.61 34.34
N GLN A 158 34.47 64.67 34.11
CA GLN A 158 33.08 64.55 33.65
C GLN A 158 32.98 63.82 32.31
N LYS A 159 33.89 64.11 31.37
CA LYS A 159 33.94 63.41 30.08
C LYS A 159 34.36 61.96 30.21
N ASP A 160 35.29 61.63 31.10
CA ASP A 160 35.66 60.25 31.38
C ASP A 160 34.49 59.45 31.98
N GLU A 161 33.69 60.07 32.86
CA GLU A 161 32.47 59.45 33.39
C GLU A 161 31.44 59.20 32.27
N GLU A 162 31.17 60.18 31.41
CA GLU A 162 30.28 60.01 30.25
C GLU A 162 30.76 58.87 29.34
N VAL A 163 32.06 58.83 28.99
CA VAL A 163 32.63 57.77 28.15
C VAL A 163 32.49 56.41 28.81
N THR A 164 32.69 56.32 30.13
CA THR A 164 32.54 55.08 30.89
C THR A 164 31.10 54.60 30.87
N GLN A 165 30.13 55.51 31.06
CA GLN A 165 28.70 55.21 30.95
C GLN A 165 28.33 54.67 29.56
N PHE A 166 28.76 55.35 28.49
CA PHE A 166 28.48 54.88 27.12
C PHE A 166 29.15 53.54 26.80
N ARG A 167 30.36 53.29 27.33
CA ARG A 167 31.02 51.98 27.19
C ARG A 167 30.23 50.87 27.88
N LEU A 168 29.75 51.11 29.09
CA LEU A 168 28.90 50.15 29.81
C LEU A 168 27.60 49.90 29.06
N GLN A 169 26.95 50.95 28.54
CA GLN A 169 25.74 50.82 27.74
C GLN A 169 26.01 50.02 26.46
N ASN A 170 27.13 50.26 25.77
CA ASN A 170 27.51 49.51 24.57
C ASN A 170 27.71 48.02 24.87
N ILE A 171 28.41 47.69 25.97
CA ILE A 171 28.60 46.30 26.41
C ILE A 171 27.25 45.66 26.72
N ALA A 172 26.36 46.36 27.44
CA ALA A 172 25.03 45.86 27.76
C ALA A 172 24.19 45.61 26.50
N LEU A 173 24.22 46.52 25.52
CA LEU A 173 23.52 46.37 24.26
C LEU A 173 24.07 45.21 23.43
N ARG A 174 25.39 45.05 23.35
CA ARG A 174 26.03 43.90 22.67
C ARG A 174 25.60 42.57 23.30
N ASN A 175 25.61 42.49 24.64
CA ASN A 175 25.15 41.29 25.34
C ASN A 175 23.66 41.01 25.10
N ARG A 176 22.82 42.06 25.09
CA ARG A 176 21.39 41.95 24.79
C ARG A 176 21.17 41.44 23.36
N LEU A 177 21.92 41.98 22.38
CA LEU A 177 21.88 41.54 20.99
C LEU A 177 22.28 40.06 20.88
N ALA A 178 23.43 39.66 21.43
CA ALA A 178 23.90 38.28 21.40
C ALA A 178 22.90 37.30 22.07
N ASN A 179 22.24 37.72 23.15
CA ASN A 179 21.17 36.93 23.78
C ASN A 179 19.94 36.81 22.89
N LYS A 180 19.51 37.90 22.24
CA LYS A 180 18.36 37.88 21.32
C LYS A 180 18.66 37.04 20.09
N GLU A 181 19.86 37.10 19.53
CA GLU A 181 20.30 36.23 18.43
C GLU A 181 20.30 34.74 18.84
N LYS A 182 20.79 34.41 20.04
CA LYS A 182 20.70 33.03 20.56
C LYS A 182 19.27 32.55 20.70
N ILE A 183 18.36 33.40 21.19
CA ILE A 183 16.93 33.08 21.29
C ILE A 183 16.32 32.90 19.90
N LEU A 184 16.65 33.77 18.95
CA LEU A 184 16.16 33.70 17.57
C LEU A 184 16.58 32.38 16.93
N LYS A 185 17.87 32.02 17.03
CA LYS A 185 18.41 30.77 16.51
C LYS A 185 17.74 29.53 17.13
N LYS A 186 17.42 29.58 18.43
CA LYS A 186 16.64 28.52 19.10
C LYS A 186 15.19 28.46 18.62
N LYS A 187 14.59 29.59 18.20
CA LYS A 187 13.22 29.64 17.67
C LYS A 187 13.13 29.21 16.20
N GLU A 188 14.18 29.46 15.41
CA GLU A 188 14.31 28.94 14.03
C GLU A 188 14.43 27.40 14.00
N GLN A 189 14.86 26.81 15.11
CA GLN A 189 14.83 25.38 15.36
C GLN A 189 13.47 25.01 15.96
N LEU A 190 12.55 24.49 15.14
CA LEU A 190 11.21 24.07 15.61
C LEU A 190 11.29 22.86 16.57
N ALA A 191 12.32 22.04 16.40
CA ALA A 191 12.72 20.93 17.27
C ALA A 191 14.24 20.73 17.16
N ASP A 192 14.84 19.99 18.09
CA ASP A 192 16.30 19.76 18.14
C ASP A 192 16.76 19.10 16.83
N GLY A 193 17.40 19.88 15.96
CA GLY A 193 17.87 19.44 14.63
C GLY A 193 16.92 19.67 13.44
N LEU A 194 15.72 20.24 13.63
CA LEU A 194 14.80 20.54 12.52
C LEU A 194 14.68 22.04 12.27
N HIS A 195 15.24 22.51 11.15
CA HIS A 195 15.14 23.90 10.75
C HIS A 195 13.78 24.15 10.06
N LEU A 196 13.23 25.34 10.20
CA LEU A 196 11.97 25.73 9.55
C LEU A 196 11.97 25.43 8.04
N ILE A 197 13.11 25.66 7.37
CA ILE A 197 13.28 25.37 5.93
C ILE A 197 13.10 23.88 5.63
N ASP A 198 13.70 23.01 6.44
CA ASP A 198 13.60 21.56 6.26
C ASP A 198 12.17 21.06 6.51
N PHE A 199 11.46 21.67 7.46
CA PHE A 199 10.06 21.37 7.73
C PHE A 199 9.17 21.76 6.54
N GLU A 200 9.34 22.97 5.99
CA GLU A 200 8.62 23.41 4.80
C GLU A 200 8.94 22.53 3.58
N GLN A 201 10.20 22.11 3.42
CA GLN A 201 10.60 21.19 2.35
C GLN A 201 9.92 19.82 2.49
N LEU A 202 9.92 19.23 3.69
CA LEU A 202 9.22 17.98 3.98
C LEU A 202 7.72 18.09 3.69
N LYS A 203 7.11 19.24 3.97
CA LYS A 203 5.70 19.50 3.70
C LYS A 203 5.42 19.53 2.20
N ILE A 204 6.27 20.19 1.41
CA ILE A 204 6.17 20.21 -0.05
C ILE A 204 6.31 18.79 -0.61
N GLU A 205 7.34 18.04 -0.17
CA GLU A 205 7.56 16.66 -0.62
C GLU A 205 6.39 15.75 -0.29
N ASN A 206 5.84 15.86 0.93
CA ASN A 206 4.68 15.07 1.33
C ASN A 206 3.46 15.38 0.46
N GLN A 207 3.22 16.66 0.16
CA GLN A 207 2.16 17.07 -0.74
C GLN A 207 2.35 16.50 -2.15
N THR A 208 3.54 16.62 -2.74
CA THR A 208 3.84 16.06 -4.06
C THR A 208 3.71 14.53 -4.11
N LEU A 209 4.07 13.83 -3.03
CA LEU A 209 3.89 12.39 -2.94
C LEU A 209 2.41 12.01 -2.84
N ASN A 210 1.60 12.76 -2.09
CA ASN A 210 0.16 12.54 -2.01
C ASN A 210 -0.52 12.76 -3.36
N GLU A 211 -0.15 13.82 -4.10
CA GLU A 211 -0.65 14.07 -5.46
C GLU A 211 -0.34 12.88 -6.38
N LYS A 212 0.89 12.33 -6.34
CA LYS A 212 1.25 11.12 -7.10
C LYS A 212 0.46 9.88 -6.68
N ILE A 213 0.16 9.72 -5.39
CA ILE A 213 -0.66 8.62 -4.87
C ILE A 213 -2.09 8.75 -5.42
N GLU A 214 -2.66 9.96 -5.43
CA GLU A 214 -3.98 10.22 -5.99
C GLU A 214 -4.03 9.92 -7.49
N GLU A 215 -3.05 10.40 -8.27
CA GLU A 215 -2.95 10.09 -9.71
C GLU A 215 -2.90 8.57 -9.97
N ARG A 216 -2.06 7.84 -9.22
CA ARG A 216 -1.95 6.38 -9.34
C ARG A 216 -3.23 5.66 -8.93
N ASN A 217 -3.93 6.16 -7.90
CA ASN A 217 -5.22 5.62 -7.48
C ASN A 217 -6.29 5.81 -8.56
N GLU A 218 -6.32 6.97 -9.23
CA GLU A 218 -7.22 7.20 -10.36
C GLU A 218 -6.90 6.28 -11.55
N GLU A 219 -5.63 6.12 -11.90
CA GLU A 219 -5.18 5.19 -12.94
C GLU A 219 -5.61 3.75 -12.62
N LEU A 220 -5.41 3.31 -11.38
CA LEU A 220 -5.83 2.00 -10.89
C LEU A 220 -7.35 1.84 -11.01
N HIS A 221 -8.12 2.88 -10.65
CA HIS A 221 -9.57 2.86 -10.77
C HIS A 221 -10.03 2.78 -12.24
N LYS A 222 -9.37 3.50 -13.16
CA LYS A 222 -9.59 3.40 -14.61
C LYS A 222 -9.31 1.99 -15.13
N LEU A 223 -8.22 1.36 -14.68
CA LEU A 223 -7.87 -0.02 -15.05
C LEU A 223 -8.89 -1.03 -14.53
N ARG A 224 -9.33 -0.91 -13.26
CA ARG A 224 -10.39 -1.75 -12.70
C ARG A 224 -11.67 -1.68 -13.53
N LYS A 225 -12.11 -0.48 -13.93
CA LYS A 225 -13.27 -0.30 -14.81
C LYS A 225 -13.07 -1.01 -16.15
N LYS A 226 -11.91 -0.85 -16.79
CA LYS A 226 -11.57 -1.55 -18.05
C LYS A 226 -11.63 -3.07 -17.89
N ILE A 227 -11.09 -3.62 -16.79
CA ILE A 227 -11.15 -5.06 -16.50
C ILE A 227 -12.60 -5.51 -16.38
N THR A 228 -13.43 -4.85 -15.58
CA THR A 228 -14.84 -5.21 -15.42
C THR A 228 -15.58 -5.20 -16.76
N THR A 229 -15.41 -4.16 -17.57
CA THR A 229 -16.02 -4.09 -18.91
C THR A 229 -15.53 -5.23 -19.81
N THR A 230 -14.22 -5.52 -19.77
CA THR A 230 -13.62 -6.60 -20.59
C THR A 230 -14.17 -7.97 -20.18
N VAL A 231 -14.32 -8.22 -18.87
CA VAL A 231 -14.92 -9.46 -18.36
C VAL A 231 -16.36 -9.63 -18.85
N VAL A 232 -17.16 -8.56 -18.81
CA VAL A 232 -18.55 -8.59 -19.34
C VAL A 232 -18.55 -8.90 -20.84
N ILE A 233 -17.70 -8.24 -21.63
CA ILE A 233 -17.58 -8.50 -23.08
C ILE A 233 -17.15 -9.96 -23.34
N LEU A 234 -16.19 -10.47 -22.56
CA LEU A 234 -15.70 -11.84 -22.67
C LEU A 234 -16.82 -12.85 -22.37
N SER A 235 -17.63 -12.60 -21.34
CA SER A 235 -18.80 -13.42 -21.01
C SER A 235 -19.81 -13.45 -22.16
N HIS A 236 -20.20 -12.30 -22.69
CA HIS A 236 -21.12 -12.25 -23.85
C HIS A 236 -20.53 -12.93 -25.10
N THR A 237 -19.23 -12.79 -25.33
CA THR A 237 -18.55 -13.43 -26.47
C THR A 237 -18.53 -14.94 -26.30
N ARG A 238 -18.31 -15.43 -25.07
CA ARG A 238 -18.36 -16.86 -24.74
C ARG A 238 -19.76 -17.44 -24.94
N GLU A 239 -20.81 -16.75 -24.50
CA GLU A 239 -22.21 -17.14 -24.73
C GLU A 239 -22.54 -17.21 -26.23
N LYS A 240 -22.17 -16.18 -27.00
CA LYS A 240 -22.36 -16.17 -28.47
C LYS A 240 -21.60 -17.30 -29.15
N LEU A 241 -20.37 -17.57 -28.73
CA LEU A 241 -19.58 -18.68 -29.27
C LEU A 241 -20.27 -20.02 -29.00
N GLN A 242 -20.72 -20.25 -27.76
CA GLN A 242 -21.43 -21.48 -27.39
C GLN A 242 -22.71 -21.66 -28.21
N TYR A 243 -23.47 -20.59 -28.42
CA TYR A 243 -24.67 -20.60 -29.26
C TYR A 243 -24.35 -21.00 -30.71
N VAL A 244 -23.33 -20.39 -31.31
CA VAL A 244 -22.90 -20.71 -32.69
C VAL A 244 -22.35 -22.13 -32.80
N GLN A 245 -21.62 -22.60 -31.78
CA GLN A 245 -21.14 -24.00 -31.73
C GLN A 245 -22.30 -24.99 -31.71
N GLU A 246 -23.34 -24.72 -30.93
CA GLU A 246 -24.54 -25.57 -30.87
C GLU A 246 -25.33 -25.57 -32.18
N GLN A 247 -25.45 -24.42 -32.84
CA GLN A 247 -26.03 -24.33 -34.18
C GLN A 247 -25.22 -25.14 -35.20
N ASN A 248 -23.89 -25.01 -35.19
CA ASN A 248 -23.00 -25.78 -36.07
C ASN A 248 -23.14 -27.29 -35.81
N ARG A 249 -23.25 -27.70 -34.53
CA ARG A 249 -23.50 -29.10 -34.16
C ARG A 249 -24.80 -29.61 -34.78
N THR A 250 -25.88 -28.87 -34.62
CA THR A 250 -27.19 -29.20 -35.18
C THR A 250 -27.16 -29.27 -36.70
N GLN A 251 -26.48 -28.33 -37.37
CA GLN A 251 -26.33 -28.34 -38.83
C GLN A 251 -25.49 -29.53 -39.31
N ASN A 252 -24.42 -29.88 -38.60
CA ASN A 252 -23.61 -31.06 -38.90
C ASN A 252 -24.41 -32.36 -38.74
N GLU A 253 -25.27 -32.46 -37.73
CA GLU A 253 -26.17 -33.61 -37.57
C GLU A 253 -27.17 -33.71 -38.73
N LYS A 254 -27.77 -32.58 -39.15
CA LYS A 254 -28.64 -32.53 -40.34
C LYS A 254 -27.89 -32.94 -41.62
N LEU A 255 -26.67 -32.46 -41.81
CA LEU A 255 -25.82 -32.82 -42.94
C LEU A 255 -25.45 -34.31 -42.94
N LYS A 256 -25.20 -34.90 -41.77
CA LYS A 256 -24.99 -36.35 -41.65
C LYS A 256 -26.24 -37.12 -42.05
N GLY A 257 -27.40 -36.78 -41.50
CA GLY A 257 -28.67 -37.42 -41.87
C GLY A 257 -28.95 -37.34 -43.38
N LEU A 258 -28.77 -36.17 -43.99
CA LEU A 258 -28.96 -35.98 -45.42
C LEU A 258 -27.95 -36.79 -46.27
N ASN A 259 -26.72 -36.95 -45.79
CA ASN A 259 -25.72 -37.80 -46.46
C ASN A 259 -26.06 -39.28 -46.36
N ASP A 260 -26.60 -39.73 -45.22
CA ASP A 260 -27.05 -41.10 -45.03
C ASP A 260 -28.25 -41.40 -45.95
N GLU A 261 -29.24 -40.51 -46.01
CA GLU A 261 -30.38 -40.58 -46.96
C GLU A 261 -29.89 -40.64 -48.42
N LEU A 262 -28.96 -39.76 -48.80
CA LEU A 262 -28.37 -39.75 -50.14
C LEU A 262 -27.62 -41.06 -50.45
N ASN A 263 -26.95 -41.65 -49.46
CA ASN A 263 -26.25 -42.91 -49.62
C ASN A 263 -27.23 -44.08 -49.80
N ASP A 264 -28.32 -44.10 -49.04
CA ASP A 264 -29.39 -45.09 -49.17
C ASP A 264 -30.07 -44.99 -50.55
N GLU A 265 -30.37 -43.78 -51.02
CA GLU A 265 -30.89 -43.54 -52.37
C GLU A 265 -29.91 -44.03 -53.44
N LYS A 266 -28.60 -43.78 -53.28
CA LYS A 266 -27.57 -44.30 -54.20
C LYS A 266 -27.53 -45.83 -54.22
N ILE A 267 -27.65 -46.48 -53.05
CA ILE A 267 -27.71 -47.94 -52.95
C ILE A 267 -28.96 -48.47 -53.65
N MET A 268 -30.12 -47.86 -53.40
CA MET A 268 -31.38 -48.24 -54.04
C MET A 268 -31.33 -48.05 -55.55
N LEU A 269 -30.79 -46.93 -56.03
CA LEU A 269 -30.58 -46.68 -57.46
C LEU A 269 -29.65 -47.73 -58.08
N SER A 270 -28.58 -48.13 -57.36
CA SER A 270 -27.66 -49.18 -57.81
C SER A 270 -28.36 -50.55 -57.91
N LYS A 271 -29.21 -50.91 -56.93
CA LYS A 271 -30.05 -52.12 -56.98
C LYS A 271 -31.00 -52.08 -58.19
N MET A 272 -31.78 -51.00 -58.34
CA MET A 272 -32.69 -50.84 -59.46
C MET A 272 -31.99 -50.89 -60.82
N LYS A 273 -30.77 -50.32 -60.93
CA LYS A 273 -29.95 -50.42 -62.14
C LYS A 273 -29.53 -51.87 -62.44
N LYS A 274 -29.13 -52.64 -61.42
CA LYS A 274 -28.82 -54.07 -61.56
C LYS A 274 -30.04 -54.88 -61.97
N ASP A 275 -31.17 -54.67 -61.31
CA ASP A 275 -32.42 -55.37 -61.63
C ASP A 275 -32.86 -55.08 -63.07
N ARG A 276 -32.79 -53.81 -63.49
CA ARG A 276 -33.03 -53.41 -64.88
C ARG A 276 -32.09 -54.12 -65.86
N GLU A 277 -30.82 -54.30 -65.50
CA GLU A 277 -29.84 -55.02 -66.33
C GLU A 277 -30.14 -56.52 -66.41
N VAL A 278 -30.53 -57.15 -65.29
CA VAL A 278 -30.94 -58.56 -65.24
C VAL A 278 -32.18 -58.78 -66.09
N LEU A 279 -33.23 -57.98 -65.89
CA LEU A 279 -34.44 -58.02 -66.70
C LEU A 279 -34.14 -57.75 -68.18
N GLY A 280 -33.20 -56.84 -68.48
CA GLY A 280 -32.72 -56.60 -69.84
C GLY A 280 -32.10 -57.86 -70.46
N LYS A 281 -31.23 -58.56 -69.73
CA LYS A 281 -30.61 -59.82 -70.16
C LYS A 281 -31.63 -60.95 -70.29
N GLU A 282 -32.57 -61.07 -69.37
CA GLU A 282 -33.65 -62.06 -69.43
C GLU A 282 -34.60 -61.80 -70.59
N ASN A 283 -35.00 -60.55 -70.82
CA ASN A 283 -35.79 -60.15 -71.97
C ASN A 283 -35.05 -60.50 -73.27
N GLN A 284 -33.74 -60.26 -73.33
CA GLN A 284 -32.90 -60.66 -74.46
C GLN A 284 -32.84 -62.19 -74.64
N LYS A 285 -32.73 -62.98 -73.56
CA LYS A 285 -32.76 -64.45 -73.61
C LYS A 285 -34.11 -65.00 -74.05
N LEU A 286 -35.21 -64.50 -73.49
CA LEU A 286 -36.57 -64.88 -73.88
C LEU A 286 -36.82 -64.55 -75.35
N ARG A 287 -36.34 -63.39 -75.81
CA ARG A 287 -36.30 -63.03 -77.22
C ARG A 287 -35.53 -64.05 -78.06
N GLN A 288 -34.38 -64.55 -77.60
CA GLN A 288 -33.62 -65.57 -78.32
C GLN A 288 -34.31 -66.95 -78.33
N GLN A 289 -34.88 -67.39 -77.21
CA GLN A 289 -35.58 -68.68 -77.08
C GLN A 289 -36.89 -68.71 -77.89
N THR A 290 -37.60 -67.60 -77.95
CA THR A 290 -38.81 -67.44 -78.75
C THR A 290 -38.49 -66.83 -80.11
N GLY A 291 -37.70 -67.55 -80.91
CA GLY A 291 -37.30 -67.11 -82.25
C GLY A 291 -38.47 -66.76 -83.18
N ILE A 292 -39.63 -67.40 -82.99
CA ILE A 292 -40.87 -67.17 -83.74
C ILE A 292 -41.58 -65.88 -83.28
N VAL A 293 -41.47 -65.50 -82.01
CA VAL A 293 -42.16 -64.33 -81.44
C VAL A 293 -41.48 -63.01 -81.85
N ASN A 294 -40.19 -63.04 -82.16
CA ASN A 294 -39.44 -61.83 -82.54
C ASN A 294 -39.61 -61.38 -83.98
N LYS A 295 -40.06 -62.26 -84.88
CA LYS A 295 -40.35 -61.91 -86.28
C LYS A 295 -41.82 -62.12 -86.53
N LYS A 296 -42.59 -61.02 -86.60
CA LYS A 296 -44.03 -61.06 -86.90
C LYS A 296 -44.36 -61.91 -88.14
N SER A 297 -43.49 -61.87 -89.16
CA SER A 297 -43.62 -62.68 -90.37
C SER A 297 -43.52 -64.19 -90.14
N LEU A 298 -42.72 -64.63 -89.16
CA LEU A 298 -42.52 -66.04 -88.85
C LEU A 298 -43.66 -66.60 -88.00
N LYS A 299 -44.25 -65.76 -87.14
CA LYS A 299 -45.49 -66.09 -86.44
C LYS A 299 -46.67 -66.25 -87.41
N THR A 300 -46.84 -65.31 -88.35
CA THR A 300 -47.92 -65.41 -89.35
C THR A 300 -47.76 -66.63 -90.26
N ASP A 301 -46.53 -67.01 -90.61
CA ASP A 301 -46.27 -68.22 -91.41
C ASP A 301 -46.54 -69.50 -90.60
N TYR A 302 -46.21 -69.52 -89.31
CA TYR A 302 -46.58 -70.61 -88.41
C TYR A 302 -48.10 -70.76 -88.26
N ASP A 303 -48.81 -69.64 -88.04
CA ASP A 303 -50.27 -69.62 -87.93
C ASP A 303 -50.93 -70.14 -89.24
N HIS A 304 -50.42 -69.72 -90.41
CA HIS A 304 -50.88 -70.26 -91.71
C HIS A 304 -50.56 -71.74 -91.90
N ARG A 305 -49.38 -72.21 -91.47
CA ARG A 305 -49.04 -73.64 -91.53
C ARG A 305 -49.91 -74.48 -90.61
N GLU A 306 -50.30 -73.96 -89.46
CA GLU A 306 -51.26 -74.62 -88.56
C GLU A 306 -52.65 -74.74 -89.22
N GLU A 307 -53.13 -73.67 -89.87
CA GLU A 307 -54.38 -73.70 -90.64
C GLU A 307 -54.31 -74.68 -91.81
N GLU A 308 -53.20 -74.70 -92.57
CA GLU A 308 -53.00 -75.68 -93.64
C GLU A 308 -53.04 -77.12 -93.11
N ILE A 309 -52.36 -77.42 -92.00
CA ILE A 309 -52.38 -78.74 -91.36
C ILE A 309 -53.79 -79.13 -90.93
N ARG A 310 -54.57 -78.21 -90.36
CA ARG A 310 -55.99 -78.47 -90.03
C ARG A 310 -56.80 -78.81 -91.29
N SER A 311 -56.66 -78.00 -92.33
CA SER A 311 -57.39 -78.21 -93.60
C SER A 311 -57.04 -79.56 -94.26
N LEU A 312 -55.76 -79.96 -94.21
CA LEU A 312 -55.30 -81.25 -94.73
C LEU A 312 -55.81 -82.42 -93.87
N SER A 313 -55.88 -82.25 -92.56
CA SER A 313 -56.44 -83.26 -91.64
C SER A 313 -57.93 -83.46 -91.89
N GLU A 314 -58.70 -82.39 -92.09
CA GLU A 314 -60.11 -82.46 -92.50
C GLU A 314 -60.27 -83.10 -93.88
N ARG A 315 -59.35 -82.84 -94.82
CA ARG A 315 -59.33 -83.47 -96.15
C ARG A 315 -59.09 -84.98 -96.07
N ILE A 316 -58.21 -85.44 -95.17
CA ILE A 316 -57.96 -86.86 -94.91
C ILE A 316 -59.24 -87.51 -94.38
N ILE A 317 -59.88 -86.91 -93.37
CA ILE A 317 -61.14 -87.41 -92.80
C ILE A 317 -62.22 -87.52 -93.90
N GLY A 318 -62.35 -86.49 -94.75
CA GLY A 318 -63.30 -86.52 -95.86
C GLY A 318 -62.98 -87.57 -96.94
N LEU A 319 -61.70 -87.86 -97.19
CA LEU A 319 -61.27 -88.91 -98.12
C LEU A 319 -61.48 -90.32 -97.55
N GLU A 320 -61.29 -90.52 -96.24
CA GLU A 320 -61.60 -91.77 -95.54
C GLU A 320 -63.12 -92.05 -95.55
N GLU A 321 -63.95 -91.01 -95.39
CA GLU A 321 -65.40 -91.11 -95.52
C GLU A 321 -65.85 -91.41 -96.98
N TYR A 322 -65.18 -90.82 -97.97
CA TYR A 322 -65.45 -91.10 -99.40
C TYR A 322 -65.03 -92.52 -99.80
N HIS A 323 -63.87 -92.98 -99.32
CA HIS A 323 -63.39 -94.34 -99.52
C HIS A 323 -64.32 -95.37 -98.84
N SER A 324 -64.81 -95.07 -97.63
CA SER A 324 -65.83 -95.89 -96.95
C SER A 324 -67.17 -95.92 -97.70
N ARG A 325 -67.56 -94.83 -98.38
CA ARG A 325 -68.77 -94.82 -99.23
C ARG A 325 -68.59 -95.63 -100.51
N LEU A 326 -67.45 -95.54 -101.17
CA LEU A 326 -67.14 -96.34 -102.37
C LEU A 326 -67.04 -97.84 -102.06
N TYR A 327 -66.45 -98.21 -100.92
CA TYR A 327 -66.42 -99.61 -100.46
C TYR A 327 -67.84 -100.16 -100.25
N LYS A 328 -68.75 -99.39 -99.64
CA LYS A 328 -70.17 -99.79 -99.46
C LYS A 328 -70.96 -99.91 -100.77
N VAL A 329 -70.56 -99.20 -101.84
CA VAL A 329 -71.19 -99.30 -103.16
C VAL A 329 -70.67 -100.53 -103.93
N ILE A 330 -69.40 -100.90 -103.75
CA ILE A 330 -68.81 -102.12 -104.32
C ILE A 330 -69.38 -103.36 -103.61
N ASP A 331 -69.53 -103.33 -102.29
CA ASP A 331 -70.11 -104.43 -101.49
C ASP A 331 -71.60 -104.68 -101.85
N ASN A 332 -72.36 -103.62 -102.14
CA ASN A 332 -73.75 -103.73 -102.63
C ASN A 332 -73.85 -104.21 -104.09
N ALA A 333 -72.80 -104.03 -104.91
CA ALA A 333 -72.77 -104.55 -106.29
C ALA A 333 -72.40 -106.05 -106.33
N GLU A 334 -71.58 -106.53 -105.39
CA GLU A 334 -71.23 -107.94 -105.26
C GLU A 334 -72.37 -108.81 -104.69
N GLN A 335 -73.25 -108.24 -103.85
CA GLN A 335 -74.43 -108.96 -103.33
C GLN A 335 -75.56 -109.17 -104.37
N LEU A 336 -75.53 -108.50 -105.52
CA LEU A 336 -76.53 -108.64 -106.61
C LEU A 336 -76.12 -109.65 -107.70
N GLN A 337 -74.92 -110.24 -107.64
CA GLN A 337 -74.41 -111.18 -108.67
C GLN A 337 -74.21 -112.63 -108.20
N LEU A 338 -74.53 -113.00 -106.95
CA LEU A 338 -74.22 -114.35 -106.41
C LEU A 338 -75.37 -115.16 -105.81
N THR A 339 -76.64 -114.82 -106.04
CA THR A 339 -77.76 -115.77 -105.87
C THR A 339 -78.76 -115.66 -107.01
N LYS A 340 -78.32 -116.24 -108.14
CA LYS A 340 -79.14 -116.88 -109.16
C LYS A 340 -78.78 -118.36 -109.16
#